data_AF-A0A7J4T4Q7-F1
#
_entry.id   AF-A0A7J4T4Q7-F1
#
_cell.length_a   1.000
_cell.length_b   1.000
_cell.length_c   1.000
_cell.angle_alpha   90.00
_cell.angle_beta   90.00
_cell.angle_gamma   90.00
#
_symmetry.space_group_name_H-M   'P 1'
#
loop_
_entity.id
_entity.type
_entity.pdbx_description
1 polymer ?
#
loop_
_entity_poly.entity_id
_entity_poly.type
_entity_poly.pdbx_seq_one_letter_code
_entity_poly.pdbx_strand_id
1 'polypeptide(L)'
;MDDFSISEDTIVTNTQTARTLRRADVVFLLDCTGTMKTILRAVTSAITEVADLYSKSKVQIRLGLVEYRDTTQEADAHLNRMHFHTFAGNSNFTRDIDEYIDTLKTLKAEGGGPLPESTYDALAHACNEGDWDSKADKILVLFSDAIPYRFGKIAENLDHLCDILKEKK
;
A
#
# COMPACT_ATOMS: atom_id res chain seq x y z
N MET A 1 -35.13 22.51 49.15
CA MET A 1 -34.57 21.31 48.48
C MET A 1 -34.99 21.47 47.04
N ASP A 2 -34.08 22.04 46.26
CA ASP A 2 -34.38 22.68 44.99
C ASP A 2 -34.63 21.67 43.88
N ASP A 3 -35.74 21.90 43.20
CA ASP A 3 -36.27 21.18 42.05
C ASP A 3 -35.46 21.60 40.81
N PHE A 4 -34.76 20.66 40.18
CA PHE A 4 -34.01 20.91 38.95
C PHE A 4 -34.99 21.01 37.76
N SER A 5 -35.50 22.22 37.50
CA SER A 5 -36.26 22.51 36.29
C SER A 5 -35.34 22.52 35.07
N ILE A 6 -35.60 21.64 34.09
CA ILE A 6 -34.94 21.66 32.78
C ILE A 6 -35.55 22.79 31.96
N SER A 7 -34.77 23.81 31.62
CA SER A 7 -35.14 24.88 30.68
C SER A 7 -35.03 24.41 29.23
N GLU A 8 -35.97 24.84 28.38
CA GLU A 8 -36.12 24.49 26.95
C GLU A 8 -34.94 24.83 26.03
N ASP A 9 -33.87 25.45 26.54
CA ASP A 9 -32.65 25.77 25.77
C ASP A 9 -31.48 24.79 25.99
N THR A 10 -31.75 23.60 26.52
CA THR A 10 -30.71 22.57 26.65
C THR A 10 -30.47 21.88 25.32
N ILE A 11 -29.59 22.43 24.48
CA ILE A 11 -29.00 21.67 23.38
C ILE A 11 -28.07 20.62 23.99
N VAL A 12 -28.63 19.43 24.22
CA VAL A 12 -27.83 18.23 24.44
C VAL A 12 -27.24 17.87 23.09
N THR A 13 -26.08 18.45 22.75
CA THR A 13 -25.26 17.96 21.64
C THR A 13 -24.63 16.65 22.06
N ASN A 14 -25.43 15.57 22.10
CA ASN A 14 -24.92 14.21 22.00
C ASN A 14 -24.42 14.03 20.57
N THR A 15 -23.28 14.65 20.27
CA THR A 15 -22.53 14.35 19.07
C THR A 15 -21.88 13.00 19.35
N GLN A 16 -22.67 11.92 19.30
CA GLN A 16 -22.18 10.71 18.67
C GLN A 16 -21.85 11.13 17.24
N THR A 17 -20.66 11.69 17.05
CA THR A 17 -20.05 11.71 15.73
C THR A 17 -20.01 10.24 15.37
N ALA A 18 -20.93 9.80 14.52
CA ALA A 18 -20.90 8.47 13.93
C ALA A 18 -19.45 8.26 13.54
N ARG A 19 -18.76 7.35 14.24
CA ARG A 19 -17.33 7.15 14.08
C ARG A 19 -17.15 6.79 12.62
N THR A 20 -16.78 7.76 11.80
CA THR A 20 -16.67 7.59 10.35
C THR A 20 -15.71 6.43 10.18
N LEU A 21 -16.23 5.30 9.70
CA LEU A 21 -15.41 4.13 9.40
C LEU A 21 -14.33 4.60 8.43
N ARG A 22 -13.12 4.82 8.95
CA ARG A 22 -11.99 5.21 8.14
C ARG A 22 -11.69 4.04 7.21
N ARG A 23 -11.64 4.32 5.92
CA ARG A 23 -11.28 3.36 4.88
C ARG A 23 -9.87 3.70 4.45
N ALA A 24 -9.02 2.71 4.34
CA ALA A 24 -7.67 2.93 3.86
C ALA A 24 -7.28 1.82 2.89
N ASP A 25 -6.65 2.22 1.80
CA ASP A 25 -6.00 1.33 0.84
C ASP A 25 -4.50 1.47 1.05
N VAL A 26 -3.85 0.38 1.45
CA VAL A 26 -2.42 0.37 1.75
C VAL A 26 -1.75 -0.55 0.74
N VAL A 27 -0.89 0.01 -0.10
CA VAL A 27 -0.06 -0.76 -1.04
C VAL A 27 1.37 -0.82 -0.53
N PHE A 28 1.87 -2.03 -0.37
CA PHE A 28 3.26 -2.29 -0.06
C PHE A 28 4.03 -2.54 -1.36
N LEU A 29 5.05 -1.73 -1.61
CA LEU A 29 5.96 -1.87 -2.74
C LEU A 29 7.25 -2.48 -2.23
N LEU A 30 7.55 -3.70 -2.67
CA LEU A 30 8.69 -4.46 -2.23
C LEU A 30 9.70 -4.63 -3.35
N ASP A 31 10.92 -4.19 -3.04
CA ASP A 31 12.11 -4.48 -3.79
C ASP A 31 12.47 -5.97 -3.63
N CYS A 32 12.39 -6.70 -4.73
CA CYS A 32 12.65 -8.13 -4.82
C CYS A 32 13.98 -8.43 -5.53
N THR A 33 14.94 -7.50 -5.52
CA THR A 33 16.32 -7.77 -5.97
C THR A 33 17.06 -8.73 -5.04
N GLY A 34 18.09 -9.39 -5.56
CA GLY A 34 18.84 -10.41 -4.82
C GLY A 34 19.51 -9.90 -3.53
N THR A 35 19.86 -8.62 -3.46
CA THR A 35 20.44 -7.97 -2.27
C THR A 35 19.45 -7.93 -1.10
N MET A 36 18.16 -7.76 -1.41
CA MET A 36 17.09 -7.70 -0.42
C MET A 36 16.73 -9.06 0.18
N LYS A 37 17.34 -10.19 -0.19
CA LYS A 37 16.89 -11.53 0.26
C LYS A 37 16.71 -11.70 1.78
N THR A 38 17.64 -11.16 2.58
CA THR A 38 17.54 -11.23 4.04
C THR A 38 16.53 -10.21 4.57
N ILE A 39 16.49 -9.02 3.97
CA ILE A 39 15.60 -7.92 4.35
C ILE A 39 14.16 -8.25 4.02
N LEU A 40 13.89 -8.85 2.86
CA LEU A 40 12.58 -9.29 2.40
C LEU A 40 11.93 -10.19 3.44
N ARG A 41 12.66 -11.15 4.03
CA ARG A 41 12.13 -12.00 5.11
C ARG A 41 11.75 -11.23 6.37
N ALA A 42 12.54 -10.22 6.75
CA ALA A 42 12.23 -9.38 7.89
C ALA A 42 11.02 -8.47 7.61
N VAL A 43 10.95 -7.91 6.40
CA VAL A 43 9.87 -7.05 5.94
C VAL A 43 8.56 -7.84 5.84
N THR A 44 8.57 -9.06 5.31
CA THR A 44 7.36 -9.89 5.25
C THR A 44 6.83 -10.24 6.65
N SER A 45 7.72 -10.49 7.62
CA SER A 45 7.34 -10.68 9.02
C SER A 45 6.72 -9.41 9.61
N ALA A 46 7.34 -8.24 9.42
CA ALA A 46 6.83 -6.98 9.94
C ALA A 46 5.47 -6.59 9.33
N ILE A 47 5.30 -6.80 8.03
CA ILE A 47 4.03 -6.54 7.34
C ILE A 47 2.93 -7.46 7.88
N THR A 48 3.26 -8.72 8.19
CA THR A 48 2.31 -9.68 8.79
C THR A 48 1.81 -9.17 10.15
N GLU A 49 2.72 -8.71 11.02
CA GLU A 49 2.36 -8.15 12.33
C GLU A 49 1.50 -6.88 12.19
N VAL A 50 1.82 -6.03 11.22
CA VAL A 50 1.05 -4.81 10.92
C VAL A 50 -0.34 -5.14 10.42
N ALA A 51 -0.48 -6.12 9.51
CA ALA A 51 -1.77 -6.59 9.02
C ALA A 51 -2.64 -7.17 10.16
N ASP A 52 -2.03 -7.96 11.06
CA ASP A 52 -2.71 -8.48 12.25
C ASP A 52 -3.17 -7.38 13.21
N LEU A 53 -2.36 -6.33 13.40
CA LEU A 53 -2.76 -5.17 14.21
C LEU A 53 -3.95 -4.45 13.59
N TYR A 54 -3.94 -4.32 12.26
CA TYR A 54 -5.03 -3.70 11.52
C TYR A 54 -6.33 -4.48 11.61
N SER A 55 -6.28 -5.82 11.61
CA SER A 55 -7.47 -6.67 11.81
C SER A 55 -8.20 -6.38 13.14
N LYS A 56 -7.43 -5.98 14.16
CA LYS A 56 -7.94 -5.67 15.51
C LYS A 56 -8.42 -4.21 15.60
N SER A 57 -8.06 -3.38 14.65
CA SER A 57 -8.48 -1.98 14.58
C SER A 57 -9.87 -1.85 13.93
N LYS A 58 -10.67 -0.85 14.32
CA LYS A 58 -12.00 -0.60 13.71
C LYS A 58 -11.92 0.12 12.34
N VAL A 59 -10.89 -0.15 11.55
CA VAL A 59 -10.61 0.50 10.25
C VAL A 59 -10.88 -0.50 9.13
N GLN A 60 -11.54 -0.06 8.05
CA GLN A 60 -11.73 -0.90 6.87
C GLN A 60 -10.50 -0.76 5.97
N ILE A 61 -9.55 -1.67 6.12
CA ILE A 61 -8.29 -1.66 5.38
C ILE A 61 -8.38 -2.64 4.21
N ARG A 62 -7.93 -2.21 3.03
CA ARG A 62 -7.59 -3.13 1.94
C ARG A 62 -6.08 -3.07 1.69
N LEU A 63 -5.48 -4.23 1.46
CA LEU A 63 -4.05 -4.41 1.30
C LEU A 63 -3.74 -4.76 -0.15
N GLY A 64 -2.78 -4.05 -0.73
CA GLY A 64 -2.22 -4.33 -2.05
C GLY A 64 -0.73 -4.59 -1.97
N LEU A 65 -0.22 -5.37 -2.91
CA LEU A 65 1.20 -5.77 -2.96
C LEU A 65 1.74 -5.55 -4.37
N VAL A 66 2.83 -4.80 -4.45
CA VAL A 66 3.61 -4.63 -5.68
C VAL A 66 4.99 -5.21 -5.46
N GLU A 67 5.37 -6.18 -6.27
CA GLU A 67 6.76 -6.60 -6.38
C GLU A 67 7.40 -5.86 -7.54
N TYR A 68 8.63 -5.37 -7.34
CA TYR A 68 9.39 -4.75 -8.40
C TYR A 68 10.87 -5.14 -8.31
N ARG A 69 11.54 -5.03 -9.46
CA ARG A 69 12.98 -5.26 -9.64
C ARG A 69 13.52 -4.19 -10.59
N ASP A 70 14.83 -4.20 -10.79
CA ASP A 70 15.46 -3.35 -11.80
C ASP A 70 14.95 -3.71 -13.20
N THR A 71 14.26 -2.75 -13.82
CA THR A 71 13.68 -2.90 -15.16
C THR A 71 14.72 -2.87 -16.27
N THR A 72 15.94 -2.38 -15.98
CA THR A 72 17.02 -2.24 -16.96
C THR A 72 17.82 -3.52 -17.18
N GLN A 73 17.65 -4.53 -16.30
CA GLN A 73 18.28 -5.83 -16.45
C GLN A 73 17.51 -6.71 -17.43
N GLU A 74 17.99 -6.78 -18.67
CA GLU A 74 17.43 -7.66 -19.70
C GLU A 74 17.61 -9.15 -19.36
N ALA A 75 18.67 -9.50 -18.60
CA ALA A 75 18.84 -10.85 -18.07
C ALA A 75 17.67 -11.28 -17.16
N ASP A 76 17.03 -10.32 -16.50
CA ASP A 76 15.91 -10.52 -15.58
C ASP A 76 14.54 -10.37 -16.26
N ALA A 77 14.49 -10.28 -17.59
CA ALA A 77 13.23 -10.16 -18.34
C ALA A 77 12.29 -11.36 -18.16
N HIS A 78 12.82 -12.50 -17.71
CA HIS A 78 12.06 -13.70 -17.36
C HIS A 78 11.41 -13.64 -15.97
N LEU A 79 11.77 -12.63 -15.15
CA LEU A 79 11.24 -12.38 -13.83
C LEU A 79 10.16 -11.28 -13.88
N ASN A 80 9.36 -11.20 -12.82
CA ASN A 80 8.41 -10.10 -12.64
C ASN A 80 9.17 -8.81 -12.31
N ARG A 81 9.49 -8.01 -13.33
CA ARG A 81 10.20 -6.72 -13.13
C ARG A 81 9.31 -5.65 -12.50
N MET A 82 8.00 -5.74 -12.74
CA MET A 82 6.99 -4.87 -12.16
C MET A 82 5.66 -5.61 -12.14
N HIS A 83 5.11 -5.89 -10.96
CA HIS A 83 3.89 -6.67 -10.86
C HIS A 83 3.05 -6.26 -9.66
N PHE A 84 1.85 -5.75 -9.92
CA PHE A 84 0.81 -5.56 -8.92
C PHE A 84 0.01 -6.86 -8.80
N HIS A 85 0.12 -7.52 -7.65
CA HIS A 85 -0.60 -8.75 -7.39
C HIS A 85 -2.12 -8.53 -7.41
N THR A 86 -2.82 -9.55 -7.90
CA THR A 86 -4.29 -9.60 -7.95
C THR A 86 -4.78 -10.68 -7.00
N PHE A 87 -5.82 -10.35 -6.24
CA PHE A 87 -6.44 -11.19 -5.22
C PHE A 87 -7.84 -11.63 -5.65
N ALA A 88 -8.52 -12.36 -4.77
CA ALA A 88 -9.89 -12.82 -4.96
C ALA A 88 -10.82 -11.68 -5.43
N GLY A 89 -11.62 -11.97 -6.45
CA GLY A 89 -12.51 -10.98 -7.07
C GLY A 89 -11.86 -10.13 -8.16
N ASN A 90 -10.66 -10.49 -8.63
CA ASN A 90 -9.94 -9.80 -9.70
C ASN A 90 -9.65 -8.33 -9.35
N SER A 91 -9.28 -8.09 -8.09
CA SER A 91 -8.91 -6.78 -7.52
C SER A 91 -7.44 -6.80 -7.11
N ASN A 92 -6.75 -5.67 -7.22
CA ASN A 92 -5.38 -5.53 -6.71
C ASN A 92 -5.33 -5.33 -5.19
N PHE A 93 -6.49 -5.35 -4.53
CA PHE A 93 -6.63 -5.18 -3.11
C PHE A 93 -7.41 -6.33 -2.47
N THR A 94 -6.95 -6.81 -1.33
CA THR A 94 -7.67 -7.79 -0.50
C THR A 94 -7.94 -7.27 0.90
N ARG A 95 -9.01 -7.78 1.52
CA ARG A 95 -9.27 -7.63 2.96
C ARG A 95 -8.92 -8.91 3.74
N ASP A 96 -8.64 -9.98 3.01
CA ASP A 96 -8.22 -11.25 3.58
C ASP A 96 -6.73 -11.19 3.86
N ILE A 97 -6.40 -11.15 5.15
CA ILE A 97 -5.02 -11.03 5.61
C ILE A 97 -4.26 -12.33 5.35
N ASP A 98 -4.92 -13.49 5.43
CA ASP A 98 -4.27 -14.77 5.19
C ASP A 98 -3.91 -14.90 3.71
N GLU A 99 -4.82 -14.54 2.80
CA GLU A 99 -4.55 -14.48 1.36
C GLU A 99 -3.39 -13.53 1.03
N TYR A 100 -3.37 -12.36 1.69
CA TYR A 100 -2.31 -11.38 1.54
C TYR A 100 -0.95 -11.92 2.01
N ILE A 101 -0.91 -12.54 3.20
CA ILE A 101 0.31 -13.14 3.77
C ILE A 101 0.82 -14.29 2.91
N ASP A 102 -0.08 -15.12 2.38
CA ASP A 102 0.31 -16.24 1.52
C ASP A 102 0.93 -15.74 0.22
N THR A 103 0.34 -14.71 -0.40
CA THR A 103 0.94 -14.04 -1.56
C THR A 103 2.30 -13.44 -1.21
N LEU A 104 2.40 -12.75 -0.08
CA LEU A 104 3.63 -12.13 0.41
C LEU A 104 4.78 -13.15 0.62
N LYS A 105 4.46 -14.37 1.08
CA LYS A 105 5.44 -15.46 1.25
C LYS A 105 5.92 -16.05 -0.08
N THR A 106 5.19 -15.85 -1.18
CA THR A 106 5.63 -16.33 -2.51
C THR A 106 6.76 -15.50 -3.10
N LEU A 107 6.96 -14.27 -2.60
CA LEU A 107 7.98 -13.36 -3.12
C LEU A 107 9.38 -13.94 -2.96
N LYS A 108 10.17 -13.82 -4.02
CA LYS A 108 11.56 -14.28 -4.07
C LYS A 108 12.47 -13.12 -4.46
N ALA A 109 13.47 -12.87 -3.62
CA ALA A 109 14.56 -12.00 -3.97
C ALA A 109 15.44 -12.68 -5.03
N GLU A 110 15.38 -12.20 -6.26
CA GLU A 110 16.10 -12.75 -7.41
C GLU A 110 16.30 -11.66 -8.46
N GLY A 111 17.40 -11.77 -9.22
CA GLY A 111 17.82 -10.74 -10.16
C GLY A 111 18.41 -9.53 -9.46
N GLY A 112 18.42 -8.40 -10.18
CA GLY A 112 18.98 -7.14 -9.73
C GLY A 112 20.20 -6.72 -10.57
N GLY A 113 20.34 -5.41 -10.71
CA GLY A 113 21.39 -4.76 -11.47
C GLY A 113 22.36 -3.96 -10.61
N PRO A 114 23.39 -3.36 -11.22
CA PRO A 114 24.13 -2.30 -10.54
C PRO A 114 23.18 -1.15 -10.21
N LEU A 115 23.37 -0.56 -9.03
CA LEU A 115 22.67 0.66 -8.63
C LEU A 115 22.81 1.73 -9.72
N PRO A 116 21.77 2.56 -9.95
CA PRO A 116 20.54 2.66 -9.15
C PRO A 116 19.33 1.88 -9.72
N GLU A 117 18.22 1.83 -8.99
CA GLU A 117 17.06 0.97 -9.33
C GLU A 117 15.77 1.73 -9.68
N SER A 118 14.82 1.03 -10.31
CA SER A 118 13.56 1.54 -10.89
C SER A 118 12.44 1.81 -9.86
N THR A 119 12.77 2.41 -8.74
CA THR A 119 11.84 2.67 -7.62
C THR A 119 10.68 3.59 -8.00
N TYR A 120 10.94 4.63 -8.78
CA TYR A 120 9.88 5.57 -9.20
C TYR A 120 8.89 4.94 -10.17
N ASP A 121 9.36 4.04 -11.02
CA ASP A 121 8.51 3.32 -11.96
C ASP A 121 7.55 2.40 -11.19
N ALA A 122 8.00 1.83 -10.06
CA ALA A 122 7.14 1.05 -9.17
C ALA A 122 6.03 1.88 -8.52
N LEU A 123 6.37 3.07 -8.01
CA LEU A 123 5.37 3.98 -7.46
C LEU A 123 4.34 4.39 -8.52
N ALA A 124 4.81 4.74 -9.71
CA ALA A 124 3.92 5.14 -10.80
C ALA A 124 3.03 3.98 -11.28
N HIS A 125 3.57 2.77 -11.36
CA HIS A 125 2.81 1.56 -11.67
C HIS A 125 1.69 1.32 -10.64
N ALA A 126 2.00 1.40 -9.34
CA ALA A 126 1.01 1.24 -8.27
C ALA A 126 -0.11 2.30 -8.36
N CYS A 127 0.24 3.54 -8.66
CA CYS A 127 -0.74 4.63 -8.80
C CYS A 127 -1.67 4.43 -10.02
N ASN A 128 -1.12 3.94 -11.14
CA ASN A 128 -1.86 3.84 -12.40
C ASN A 128 -2.70 2.57 -12.49
N GLU A 129 -2.18 1.42 -12.07
CA GLU A 129 -2.83 0.11 -12.27
C GLU A 129 -3.80 -0.26 -11.13
N GLY A 130 -3.57 0.25 -9.91
CA GLY A 130 -4.39 -0.13 -8.76
C GLY A 130 -5.86 0.29 -8.88
N ASP A 131 -6.76 -0.59 -8.47
CA ASP A 131 -8.20 -0.33 -8.32
C ASP A 131 -8.52 0.34 -6.96
N TRP A 132 -7.94 1.52 -6.76
CA TRP A 132 -8.07 2.33 -5.55
C TRP A 132 -9.53 2.73 -5.25
N ASP A 133 -9.93 2.73 -3.98
CA ASP A 133 -11.23 3.20 -3.50
C ASP A 133 -11.13 4.72 -3.32
N SER A 134 -12.02 5.46 -3.97
CA SER A 134 -12.03 6.91 -3.91
C SER A 134 -12.45 7.50 -2.58
N LYS A 135 -13.11 6.70 -1.74
CA LYS A 135 -13.49 7.08 -0.37
C LYS A 135 -12.46 6.64 0.66
N ALA A 136 -11.39 5.96 0.23
CA ALA A 136 -10.31 5.51 1.10
C ALA A 136 -9.14 6.49 1.08
N ASP A 137 -8.48 6.59 2.23
CA ASP A 137 -7.12 7.14 2.32
C ASP A 137 -6.18 6.21 1.56
N LYS A 138 -5.43 6.75 0.59
CA LYS A 138 -4.51 5.97 -0.27
C LYS A 138 -3.09 6.09 0.28
N ILE A 139 -2.49 4.97 0.64
CA ILE A 139 -1.18 4.91 1.30
C ILE A 139 -0.28 3.98 0.50
N LEU A 140 0.91 4.46 0.13
CA LEU A 140 1.96 3.65 -0.48
C LEU A 140 3.11 3.54 0.51
N VAL A 141 3.55 2.32 0.78
CA VAL A 141 4.68 2.02 1.68
C VAL A 141 5.74 1.30 0.87
N LEU A 142 6.89 1.95 0.70
CA LEU A 142 8.00 1.46 -0.10
C LEU A 142 9.10 0.87 0.77
N PHE A 143 9.59 -0.32 0.39
CA PHE A 143 10.77 -0.95 0.97
C PHE A 143 11.82 -1.23 -0.11
N SER A 144 13.00 -0.63 0.01
CA SER A 144 14.14 -0.78 -0.90
C SER A 144 15.44 -0.53 -0.16
N ASP A 145 16.52 -1.20 -0.55
CA ASP A 145 17.89 -0.91 -0.12
C ASP A 145 18.69 -0.08 -1.16
N ALA A 146 18.06 0.23 -2.30
CA ALA A 146 18.66 0.99 -3.39
C ALA A 146 18.37 2.49 -3.32
N ILE A 147 19.28 3.30 -3.88
CA ILE A 147 19.04 4.73 -4.10
C ILE A 147 17.94 4.83 -5.17
N PRO A 148 16.83 5.55 -4.89
CA PRO A 148 15.71 5.63 -5.82
C PRO A 148 16.12 6.38 -7.07
N TYR A 149 15.90 5.76 -8.24
CA TYR A 149 16.20 6.36 -9.52
C TYR A 149 15.08 6.15 -10.53
N ARG A 150 15.12 6.94 -11.60
CA ARG A 150 14.10 7.00 -12.63
C ARG A 150 14.68 6.45 -13.92
N PHE A 151 14.22 5.29 -14.35
CA PHE A 151 14.49 4.76 -15.68
C PHE A 151 13.25 4.94 -16.58
N GLY A 152 12.81 6.19 -16.78
CA GLY A 152 11.70 6.49 -17.69
C GLY A 152 10.99 7.83 -17.49
N LYS A 153 9.88 8.01 -18.24
CA LYS A 153 8.90 9.11 -18.11
C LYS A 153 7.56 8.54 -17.62
N ILE A 154 7.41 8.30 -16.32
CA ILE A 154 6.09 7.92 -15.76
C ILE A 154 5.60 8.96 -14.72
N ALA A 155 6.51 9.69 -14.06
CA ALA A 155 6.17 10.92 -13.33
C ALA A 155 7.38 11.88 -13.19
N GLU A 156 7.16 13.19 -13.35
CA GLU A 156 8.22 14.20 -13.26
C GLU A 156 8.67 14.50 -11.82
N ASN A 157 7.83 14.23 -10.83
CA ASN A 157 8.10 14.42 -9.41
C ASN A 157 7.09 13.62 -8.55
N LEU A 158 7.33 13.59 -7.24
CA LEU A 158 6.42 12.95 -6.29
C LEU A 158 5.04 13.64 -6.29
N ASP A 159 5.01 14.96 -6.52
CA ASP A 159 3.76 15.74 -6.56
C ASP A 159 2.83 15.26 -7.67
N HIS A 160 3.37 14.96 -8.86
CA HIS A 160 2.61 14.41 -9.97
C HIS A 160 2.01 13.03 -9.65
N LEU A 161 2.74 12.18 -8.91
CA LEU A 161 2.19 10.90 -8.43
C LEU A 161 1.05 11.11 -7.43
N CYS A 162 1.20 12.07 -6.52
CA CYS A 162 0.15 12.44 -5.60
C CYS A 162 -1.09 12.95 -6.33
N ASP A 163 -0.92 13.71 -7.40
CA ASP A 163 -2.03 14.23 -8.20
C ASP A 163 -2.75 13.10 -8.95
N ILE A 164 -2.02 12.14 -9.54
CA ILE A 164 -2.61 10.93 -10.13
C ILE A 164 -3.48 10.18 -9.10
N LEU A 165 -2.97 9.98 -7.87
CA LEU A 165 -3.74 9.31 -6.82
C LEU A 165 -4.99 10.09 -6.37
N LYS A 166 -4.95 11.43 -6.41
CA LYS A 166 -6.13 12.27 -6.11
C LYS A 166 -7.17 12.20 -7.23
N GLU A 167 -6.75 12.02 -8.47
CA GLU A 167 -7.63 11.91 -9.64
C GLU A 167 -8.36 10.56 -9.73
N LYS A 168 -7.80 9.50 -9.13
CA LYS A 168 -8.43 8.19 -8.99
C LYS A 168 -9.67 8.27 -8.05
N LYS A 169 -10.81 8.62 -8.66
CA LYS A 169 -12.17 8.66 -8.09
C LYS A 169 -12.95 7.35 -8.25
#